data_AF-H3AAC5-F1
#
_entry.id   AF-H3AAC5-F1
#
_cell.length_a   1.000
_cell.length_b   1.000
_cell.length_c   1.000
_cell.angle_alpha   90.00
_cell.angle_beta   90.00
_cell.angle_gamma   90.00
#
_symmetry.space_group_name_H-M   'P 1'
#
loop_
_entity.id
_entity.type
_entity.pdbx_description
1 polymer ?
#
loop_
_entity_poly.entity_id
_entity_poly.type
_entity_poly.pdbx_seq_one_letter_code
_entity_poly.pdbx_strand_id
1 'polypeptide(L)'
;MAQCLQSVQEFIQDSFVPMVAVLCSEDAERQTRKNHLGFSELVRPFCRLTSEVHMRDPNNQIHFIKNLKINVNNIVTQSPQPGAIRKLLSDVVSASQPAEGLTTNVITAGDYDLNISATTPWFEAYRESFFQSMPASDHEFLNHYLACMLVVSSTEAEPMEQFLKLSNEQHRIQHSNEYSYPKWFIPNTLKYYVLLHDISEGEEQRADLVYEEMKQRYGTQGCYLLKINSRTSARGSDEQIPDPWSQYLHKSTLQNQDFYEDDPSAVICNKNSENNFITMDGLDHPLKEDGLPNSFKDSPHQLERPSDPGGHFDSTDYVTSTELVQDGKKQHMLPAHGVCLTLNDHDRIRQFIQEFTFRGLLPHIEKTIRQLNDQLGSRKGLSRSLFSATKKWFSGSKVPEKSINELKNTAGLLYPPEAPELQIRKMADLCFLVQHFDLAYSCYHTAKKDFLNDQAMLYAAGALEMAAVSAFLQPGLPRPYPAHYMDTAIQTYRDICK
;
A
#
# COMPACT_ATOMS: atom_id res chain seq x y z
N MET A 1 -27.90 -10.08 -8.86
CA MET A 1 -26.80 -9.56 -8.01
C MET A 1 -25.53 -9.66 -8.81
N ALA A 2 -24.69 -8.62 -8.82
CA ALA A 2 -23.40 -8.68 -9.49
C ALA A 2 -22.55 -9.80 -8.88
N GLN A 3 -21.98 -10.66 -9.72
CA GLN A 3 -21.12 -11.75 -9.26
C GLN A 3 -19.71 -11.21 -9.06
N CYS A 4 -19.28 -11.10 -7.80
CA CYS A 4 -17.88 -10.85 -7.44
C CYS A 4 -17.15 -12.19 -7.52
N LEU A 5 -16.03 -12.25 -8.26
CA LEU A 5 -15.24 -13.48 -8.43
C LEU A 5 -14.58 -13.95 -7.12
N GLN A 6 -14.41 -13.04 -6.17
CA GLN A 6 -13.78 -13.26 -4.87
C GLN A 6 -14.82 -13.26 -3.75
N SER A 7 -14.71 -14.18 -2.79
CA SER A 7 -15.54 -14.16 -1.58
C SER A 7 -15.20 -12.95 -0.69
N VAL A 8 -16.13 -12.51 0.16
CA VAL A 8 -15.88 -11.41 1.11
C VAL A 8 -14.73 -11.74 2.07
N GLN A 9 -14.61 -13.01 2.47
CA GLN A 9 -13.55 -13.47 3.37
C GLN A 9 -12.16 -13.33 2.72
N GLU A 10 -12.03 -13.82 1.49
CA GLU A 10 -10.78 -13.69 0.72
C GLU A 10 -10.45 -12.22 0.45
N PHE A 11 -11.45 -11.39 0.13
CA PHE A 11 -11.23 -9.97 -0.12
C PHE A 11 -10.64 -9.27 1.11
N ILE A 12 -11.20 -9.50 2.30
CA ILE A 12 -10.70 -8.91 3.55
C ILE A 12 -9.28 -9.40 3.82
N GLN A 13 -9.03 -10.70 3.72
CA GLN A 13 -7.70 -11.28 3.92
C GLN A 13 -6.66 -10.73 2.94
N ASP A 14 -7.06 -10.42 1.71
CA ASP A 14 -6.19 -9.86 0.69
C ASP A 14 -5.93 -8.36 0.81
N SER A 15 -6.79 -7.67 1.54
CA SER A 15 -6.72 -6.23 1.81
C SER A 15 -5.82 -5.92 3.00
N PHE A 16 -5.74 -6.83 3.98
CA PHE A 16 -4.95 -6.67 5.20
C PHE A 16 -3.84 -7.73 5.26
N VAL A 17 -2.67 -7.37 4.75
CA VAL A 17 -1.53 -8.27 4.60
C VAL A 17 -0.26 -7.68 5.22
N PRO A 18 0.67 -8.50 5.74
CA PRO A 18 1.95 -8.03 6.23
C PRO A 18 2.69 -7.17 5.20
N MET A 19 3.04 -5.93 5.57
CA MET A 19 3.81 -5.04 4.70
C MET A 19 5.31 -5.21 4.91
N VAL A 20 6.05 -5.27 3.80
CA VAL A 20 7.50 -5.43 3.75
C VAL A 20 8.09 -4.33 2.86
N ALA A 21 9.02 -3.56 3.42
CA ALA A 21 9.74 -2.51 2.73
C ALA A 21 10.88 -3.10 1.89
N VAL A 22 11.28 -2.40 0.83
CA VAL A 22 12.47 -2.73 0.02
C VAL A 22 13.35 -1.50 -0.14
N LEU A 23 14.65 -1.68 0.09
CA LEU A 23 15.71 -0.79 -0.36
C LEU A 23 16.67 -1.57 -1.27
N CYS A 24 16.94 -1.02 -2.45
CA CYS A 24 17.82 -1.63 -3.44
C CYS A 24 19.06 -0.76 -3.66
N SER A 25 20.21 -1.39 -3.92
CA SER A 25 21.33 -0.69 -4.55
C SER A 25 21.03 -0.36 -6.01
N GLU A 26 21.69 0.65 -6.56
CA GLU A 26 21.49 1.06 -7.96
C GLU A 26 21.78 -0.08 -8.94
N ASP A 27 22.82 -0.89 -8.68
CA ASP A 27 23.13 -2.06 -9.52
C ASP A 27 22.07 -3.15 -9.44
N ALA A 28 21.50 -3.39 -8.26
CA ALA A 28 20.42 -4.38 -8.09
C ALA A 28 19.18 -3.95 -8.88
N GLU A 29 18.80 -2.68 -8.76
CA GLU A 29 17.66 -2.13 -9.52
C GLU A 29 17.96 -2.22 -11.03
N ARG A 30 19.16 -1.83 -11.49
CA ARG A 30 19.58 -1.95 -12.89
C ARG A 30 19.44 -3.38 -13.44
N GLN A 31 19.83 -4.39 -12.66
CA GLN A 31 19.69 -5.80 -13.06
C GLN A 31 18.22 -6.23 -13.21
N THR A 32 17.35 -5.81 -12.29
CA THR A 32 15.91 -6.09 -12.41
C THR A 32 15.27 -5.36 -13.58
N ARG A 33 15.70 -4.11 -13.86
CA ARG A 33 15.17 -3.25 -14.93
C ARG A 33 15.40 -3.80 -16.33
N LYS A 34 16.33 -4.74 -16.52
CA LYS A 34 16.44 -5.53 -17.76
C LYS A 34 15.15 -6.28 -18.12
N ASN A 35 14.33 -6.58 -17.12
CA ASN A 35 13.03 -7.21 -17.28
C ASN A 35 11.86 -6.24 -17.37
N HIS A 36 12.13 -4.92 -17.48
CA HIS A 36 11.14 -3.84 -17.39
C HIS A 36 10.38 -3.82 -16.06
N LEU A 37 11.03 -4.24 -14.97
CA LEU A 37 10.47 -4.35 -13.62
C LEU A 37 11.49 -3.80 -12.61
N GLY A 38 11.05 -3.02 -11.62
CA GLY A 38 11.84 -2.82 -10.40
C GLY A 38 11.80 -4.07 -9.51
N PHE A 39 12.64 -4.14 -8.48
CA PHE A 39 12.71 -5.35 -7.64
C PHE A 39 11.38 -5.70 -6.95
N SER A 40 10.68 -4.71 -6.38
CA SER A 40 9.38 -4.94 -5.73
C SER A 40 8.31 -5.41 -6.72
N GLU A 41 8.36 -4.93 -7.97
CA GLU A 41 7.48 -5.37 -9.05
C GLU A 41 7.82 -6.80 -9.50
N LEU A 42 9.11 -7.12 -9.62
CA LEU A 42 9.62 -8.44 -9.99
C LEU A 42 9.06 -9.54 -9.08
N VAL A 43 9.05 -9.32 -7.76
CA VAL A 43 8.63 -10.32 -6.78
C VAL A 43 7.12 -10.36 -6.53
N ARG A 44 6.38 -9.31 -6.92
CA ARG A 44 4.97 -9.09 -6.58
C ARG A 44 4.05 -10.29 -6.92
N PRO A 45 4.14 -10.94 -8.09
CA PRO A 45 3.27 -12.07 -8.40
C PRO A 45 3.48 -13.30 -7.50
N PHE A 46 4.64 -13.39 -6.86
CA PHE A 46 5.04 -14.52 -6.03
C PHE A 46 4.77 -14.29 -4.53
N CYS A 47 4.21 -13.12 -4.17
CA CYS A 47 3.93 -12.72 -2.79
C CYS A 47 2.71 -13.40 -2.14
N ARG A 48 1.96 -14.22 -2.89
CA ARG A 48 0.95 -15.13 -2.32
C ARG A 48 1.53 -16.53 -2.18
N LEU A 49 1.61 -17.00 -0.95
CA LEU A 49 2.12 -18.33 -0.62
C LEU A 49 1.07 -19.39 -0.98
N THR A 50 1.50 -20.44 -1.67
CA THR A 50 0.65 -21.59 -2.03
C THR A 50 0.65 -22.67 -0.95
N SER A 51 1.62 -22.64 -0.04
CA SER A 51 1.79 -23.63 1.01
C SER A 51 1.12 -23.15 2.30
N GLU A 52 0.49 -24.08 3.01
CA GLU A 52 0.05 -23.84 4.40
C GLU A 52 1.27 -23.67 5.30
N VAL A 53 1.21 -22.68 6.18
CA VAL A 53 2.24 -22.42 7.18
C VAL A 53 1.65 -22.47 8.57
N HIS A 54 2.51 -22.58 9.57
CA HIS A 54 2.08 -22.53 10.95
C HIS A 54 2.98 -21.60 11.78
N MET A 55 2.40 -21.06 12.83
CA MET A 55 3.10 -20.30 13.86
C MET A 55 2.63 -20.76 15.23
N ARG A 56 3.38 -20.41 16.28
CA ARG A 56 2.96 -20.69 17.65
C ARG A 56 2.45 -19.43 18.34
N ASP A 57 1.30 -19.53 19.00
CA ASP A 57 0.77 -18.46 19.83
C ASP A 57 1.58 -18.29 21.14
N PRO A 58 1.31 -17.27 21.96
CA PRO A 58 1.95 -17.10 23.27
C PRO A 58 1.76 -18.28 24.23
N ASN A 59 0.70 -19.07 24.08
CA ASN A 59 0.43 -20.27 24.86
C ASN A 59 1.07 -21.54 24.26
N ASN A 60 1.92 -21.37 23.24
CA ASN A 60 2.60 -22.44 22.51
C ASN A 60 1.65 -23.38 21.73
N GLN A 61 0.43 -22.93 21.43
CA GLN A 61 -0.51 -23.61 20.54
C GLN A 61 -0.15 -23.31 19.07
N ILE A 62 -0.34 -24.30 18.20
CA ILE A 62 -0.04 -24.19 16.77
C ILE A 62 -1.25 -23.57 16.07
N HIS A 63 -1.01 -22.49 15.33
CA HIS A 63 -1.98 -21.81 14.48
C HIS A 63 -1.59 -21.98 13.02
N PHE A 64 -2.53 -22.41 12.18
CA PHE A 64 -2.31 -22.62 10.75
C PHE A 64 -2.79 -21.41 9.95
N ILE A 65 -2.00 -21.02 8.95
CA ILE A 65 -2.26 -19.88 8.07
C ILE A 65 -2.26 -20.40 6.64
N LYS A 66 -3.33 -20.09 5.90
CA LYS A 66 -3.52 -20.55 4.52
C LYS A 66 -3.47 -19.37 3.57
N ASN A 67 -2.87 -19.59 2.39
CA ASN A 67 -2.81 -18.60 1.32
C ASN A 67 -2.28 -17.23 1.79
N LEU A 68 -1.32 -17.22 2.72
CA LEU A 68 -0.78 -15.98 3.26
C LEU A 68 -0.19 -15.15 2.11
N LYS A 69 -0.66 -13.91 2.01
CA LYS A 69 -0.16 -12.91 1.08
C LYS A 69 0.65 -11.90 1.86
N ILE A 70 1.76 -11.42 1.30
CA ILE A 70 2.53 -10.28 1.80
C ILE A 70 2.52 -9.16 0.78
N ASN A 71 2.75 -7.92 1.21
CA ASN A 71 2.86 -6.76 0.33
C ASN A 71 4.28 -6.22 0.36
N VAL A 72 5.00 -6.34 -0.75
CA VAL A 72 6.40 -5.91 -0.89
C VAL A 72 6.45 -4.63 -1.72
N ASN A 73 6.89 -3.53 -1.13
CA ASN A 73 6.95 -2.22 -1.79
C ASN A 73 8.28 -1.51 -1.54
N ASN A 74 8.70 -0.70 -2.50
CA ASN A 74 9.80 0.23 -2.31
C ASN A 74 9.46 1.23 -1.20
N ILE A 75 10.47 1.67 -0.45
CA ILE A 75 10.25 2.70 0.57
C ILE A 75 9.93 4.03 -0.11
N VAL A 76 8.77 4.59 0.23
CA VAL A 76 8.38 5.96 -0.06
C VAL A 76 8.41 6.72 1.25
N THR A 77 9.17 7.81 1.33
CA THR A 77 9.36 8.60 2.56
C THR A 77 8.40 9.78 2.67
N GLN A 78 7.67 10.08 1.59
CA GLN A 78 6.65 11.12 1.58
C GLN A 78 5.27 10.51 1.82
N SER A 79 4.50 11.11 2.72
CA SER A 79 3.13 10.70 2.96
C SER A 79 2.27 10.97 1.72
N PRO A 80 1.43 10.02 1.27
CA PRO A 80 0.57 10.22 0.12
C PRO A 80 -0.43 11.35 0.39
N GLN A 81 -0.47 12.33 -0.52
CA GLN A 81 -1.34 13.49 -0.36
C GLN A 81 -2.80 13.12 -0.62
N PRO A 82 -3.77 13.58 0.19
CA PRO A 82 -5.19 13.26 0.00
C PRO A 82 -5.73 13.64 -1.39
N GLY A 83 -5.18 14.69 -2.01
CA GLY A 83 -5.52 15.08 -3.38
C GLY A 83 -5.02 14.09 -4.43
N ALA A 84 -3.79 13.58 -4.27
CA ALA A 84 -3.21 12.57 -5.15
C ALA A 84 -3.97 11.24 -5.07
N ILE A 85 -4.34 10.81 -3.86
CA ILE A 85 -5.19 9.61 -3.66
C ILE A 85 -6.55 9.79 -4.36
N ARG A 86 -7.20 10.95 -4.20
CA ARG A 86 -8.49 11.23 -4.87
C ARG A 86 -8.38 11.20 -6.39
N LYS A 87 -7.31 11.78 -6.95
CA LYS A 87 -7.02 11.75 -8.38
C LYS A 87 -6.83 10.30 -8.86
N LEU A 88 -5.96 9.54 -8.18
CA LEU A 88 -5.72 8.12 -8.46
C LEU A 88 -7.03 7.32 -8.50
N LEU A 89 -7.89 7.48 -7.49
CA LEU A 89 -9.17 6.76 -7.44
C LEU A 89 -10.12 7.19 -8.58
N SER A 90 -10.14 8.47 -8.94
CA SER A 90 -10.90 8.98 -10.09
C SER A 90 -10.41 8.39 -11.41
N ASP A 91 -9.09 8.29 -11.59
CA ASP A 91 -8.47 7.75 -12.79
C ASP A 91 -8.75 6.25 -12.91
N VAL A 92 -8.68 5.50 -11.80
CA VAL A 92 -9.03 4.07 -11.74
C VAL A 92 -10.48 3.83 -12.15
N VAL A 93 -11.41 4.63 -11.62
CA VAL A 93 -12.83 4.54 -12.00
C VAL A 93 -13.00 4.82 -13.48
N SER A 94 -12.33 5.85 -14.01
CA SER A 94 -12.41 6.25 -15.41
C SER A 94 -11.84 5.19 -16.36
N ALA A 95 -10.74 4.54 -15.99
CA ALA A 95 -10.09 3.49 -16.78
C ALA A 95 -10.80 2.14 -16.74
N SER A 96 -11.64 1.91 -15.72
CA SER A 96 -12.28 0.60 -15.45
C SER A 96 -13.78 0.58 -15.80
N GLN A 97 -14.21 1.48 -16.69
CA GLN A 97 -15.59 1.50 -17.16
C GLN A 97 -15.92 0.22 -17.95
N PRO A 98 -17.15 -0.31 -17.82
CA PRO A 98 -17.58 -1.44 -18.63
C PRO A 98 -17.45 -1.11 -20.13
N ALA A 99 -17.05 -2.10 -20.94
CA ALA A 99 -17.03 -1.93 -22.40
C ALA A 99 -18.43 -1.57 -22.92
N GLU A 100 -18.52 -0.58 -23.81
CA GLU A 100 -19.77 -0.19 -24.44
C GLU A 100 -20.41 -1.40 -25.15
N GLY A 101 -21.70 -1.68 -24.88
CA GLY A 101 -22.45 -2.76 -25.51
C GLY A 101 -22.61 -4.06 -24.71
N LEU A 102 -22.12 -4.13 -23.46
CA LEU A 102 -22.42 -5.25 -22.56
C LEU A 102 -23.92 -5.30 -22.22
N THR A 103 -24.50 -6.51 -22.21
CA THR A 103 -25.91 -6.76 -21.91
C THR A 103 -26.28 -6.25 -20.51
N THR A 104 -27.05 -5.17 -20.46
CA THR A 104 -27.67 -4.66 -19.24
C THR A 104 -28.93 -5.46 -18.94
N ASN A 105 -29.11 -5.86 -17.68
CA ASN A 105 -30.41 -6.36 -17.24
C ASN A 105 -31.35 -5.17 -17.14
N VAL A 106 -32.42 -5.17 -17.94
CA VAL A 106 -33.48 -4.17 -17.84
C VAL A 106 -34.41 -4.60 -16.70
N ILE A 107 -34.50 -3.79 -15.65
CA ILE A 107 -35.54 -3.92 -14.63
C ILE A 107 -36.55 -2.79 -14.85
N THR A 108 -37.75 -3.15 -15.28
CA THR A 108 -38.87 -2.19 -15.39
C THR A 108 -39.47 -1.97 -14.00
N ALA A 109 -39.38 -0.74 -13.49
CA ALA A 109 -39.98 -0.31 -12.23
C ALA A 109 -41.01 0.79 -12.53
N GLY A 110 -42.27 0.38 -12.75
CA GLY A 110 -43.32 1.29 -13.20
C GLY A 110 -43.07 1.75 -14.63
N ASP A 111 -42.95 3.07 -14.83
CA ASP A 111 -42.76 3.69 -16.15
C ASP A 111 -41.27 3.87 -16.52
N TYR A 112 -40.35 3.31 -15.71
CA TYR A 112 -38.91 3.45 -15.90
C TYR A 112 -38.24 2.09 -16.15
N ASP A 113 -37.44 2.04 -17.20
CA ASP A 113 -36.54 0.91 -17.49
C ASP A 113 -35.15 1.22 -16.92
N LEU A 114 -34.76 0.50 -15.86
CA LEU A 114 -33.43 0.59 -15.28
C LEU A 114 -32.49 -0.40 -15.95
N ASN A 115 -31.49 0.11 -16.67
CA ASN A 115 -30.40 -0.69 -17.20
C ASN A 115 -29.38 -0.96 -16.09
N ILE A 116 -29.37 -2.19 -15.57
CA ILE A 116 -28.44 -2.61 -14.52
C ILE A 116 -27.37 -3.51 -15.14
N SER A 117 -26.13 -3.04 -15.14
CA SER A 117 -24.99 -3.86 -15.54
C SER A 117 -24.83 -5.06 -14.60
N ALA A 118 -24.63 -6.24 -15.18
CA ALA A 118 -24.45 -7.47 -14.41
C ALA A 118 -23.12 -7.50 -13.62
N THR A 119 -22.15 -6.65 -13.98
CA THR A 119 -20.86 -6.50 -13.31
C THR A 119 -20.53 -5.01 -13.12
N THR A 120 -19.71 -4.71 -12.11
CA THR A 120 -19.22 -3.35 -11.83
C THR A 120 -17.69 -3.36 -11.70
N PRO A 121 -16.94 -3.54 -12.81
CA PRO A 121 -15.48 -3.63 -12.78
C PRO A 121 -14.82 -2.39 -12.15
N TRP A 122 -15.38 -1.21 -12.41
CA TRP A 122 -14.95 0.04 -11.80
C TRP A 122 -15.02 0.02 -10.27
N PHE A 123 -16.03 -0.64 -9.68
CA PHE A 123 -16.19 -0.68 -8.22
C PHE A 123 -15.17 -1.62 -7.59
N GLU A 124 -14.90 -2.77 -8.22
CA GLU A 124 -13.86 -3.69 -7.78
C GLU A 124 -12.48 -3.03 -7.83
N ALA A 125 -12.16 -2.38 -8.95
CA ALA A 125 -10.92 -1.64 -9.12
C ALA A 125 -10.80 -0.48 -8.12
N TYR A 126 -11.84 0.35 -7.99
CA TYR A 126 -11.88 1.43 -7.00
C TYR A 126 -11.67 0.93 -5.58
N ARG A 127 -12.39 -0.12 -5.18
CA ARG A 127 -12.31 -0.71 -3.84
C ARG A 127 -10.90 -1.21 -3.56
N GLU A 128 -10.31 -1.98 -4.47
CA GLU A 128 -8.93 -2.45 -4.31
C GLU A 128 -7.92 -1.30 -4.19
N SER A 129 -8.01 -0.30 -5.08
CA SER A 129 -7.14 0.88 -5.03
C SER A 129 -7.34 1.71 -3.76
N PHE A 130 -8.59 1.83 -3.28
CA PHE A 130 -8.90 2.52 -2.04
C PHE A 130 -8.16 1.89 -0.86
N PHE A 131 -8.31 0.57 -0.64
CA PHE A 131 -7.64 -0.13 0.46
C PHE A 131 -6.12 -0.09 0.34
N GLN A 132 -5.56 -0.19 -0.87
CA GLN A 132 -4.11 -0.10 -1.08
C GLN A 132 -3.53 1.31 -0.88
N SER A 133 -4.36 2.34 -1.03
CA SER A 133 -3.95 3.75 -0.89
C SER A 133 -4.12 4.33 0.51
N MET A 134 -4.75 3.59 1.44
CA MET A 134 -5.01 4.09 2.79
C MET A 134 -3.69 4.30 3.56
N PRO A 135 -3.41 5.53 4.02
CA PRO A 135 -2.23 5.77 4.84
C PRO A 135 -2.37 5.09 6.21
N ALA A 136 -1.23 4.83 6.85
CA ALA A 136 -1.22 4.38 8.23
C ALA A 136 -1.74 5.49 9.17
N SER A 137 -2.71 5.15 10.00
CA SER A 137 -3.23 6.05 11.04
C SER A 137 -2.56 5.79 12.39
N ASP A 138 -2.61 6.78 13.31
CA ASP A 138 -1.98 6.62 14.64
C ASP A 138 -2.77 5.72 15.61
N HIS A 139 -4.03 5.40 15.30
CA HIS A 139 -4.91 4.59 16.14
C HIS A 139 -4.91 3.09 15.79
N GLU A 140 -4.17 2.69 14.77
CA GLU A 140 -4.08 1.31 14.29
C GLU A 140 -2.72 0.98 13.67
N PHE A 141 -2.45 -0.30 13.46
CA PHE A 141 -1.14 -0.80 13.03
C PHE A 141 -1.18 -1.69 11.78
N LEU A 142 -2.31 -1.73 11.07
CA LEU A 142 -2.54 -2.63 9.92
C LEU A 142 -1.66 -2.27 8.70
N ASN A 143 -1.38 -0.98 8.48
CA ASN A 143 -0.56 -0.48 7.38
C ASN A 143 0.87 -0.09 7.83
N HIS A 144 1.43 -0.77 8.83
CA HIS A 144 2.82 -0.55 9.28
C HIS A 144 3.76 -1.60 8.69
N TYR A 145 4.98 -1.19 8.35
CA TYR A 145 6.02 -2.12 7.87
C TYR A 145 6.51 -3.04 9.00
N LEU A 146 6.51 -4.34 8.73
CA LEU A 146 6.95 -5.39 9.65
C LEU A 146 8.41 -5.81 9.41
N ALA A 147 8.91 -5.61 8.19
CA ALA A 147 10.25 -5.98 7.79
C ALA A 147 10.76 -5.06 6.67
N CYS A 148 12.07 -5.07 6.43
CA CYS A 148 12.73 -4.43 5.31
C CYS A 148 13.69 -5.40 4.62
N MET A 149 13.54 -5.59 3.32
CA MET A 149 14.50 -6.26 2.46
C MET A 149 15.55 -5.26 1.99
N LEU A 150 16.82 -5.58 2.21
CA LEU A 150 17.96 -4.83 1.69
C LEU A 150 18.54 -5.66 0.54
N VAL A 151 18.48 -5.13 -0.68
CA VAL A 151 18.83 -5.86 -1.90
C VAL A 151 20.07 -5.23 -2.52
N VAL A 152 21.13 -6.02 -2.68
CA VAL A 152 22.41 -5.57 -3.24
C VAL A 152 22.83 -6.54 -4.34
N SER A 153 23.38 -6.01 -5.43
CA SER A 153 23.90 -6.84 -6.52
C SER A 153 25.24 -7.50 -6.15
N SER A 154 25.45 -8.74 -6.59
CA SER A 154 26.74 -9.42 -6.49
C SER A 154 27.84 -8.79 -7.35
N THR A 155 27.48 -7.94 -8.33
CA THR A 155 28.43 -7.24 -9.22
C THR A 155 29.02 -5.98 -8.58
N GLU A 156 28.46 -5.53 -7.46
CA GLU A 156 28.97 -4.39 -6.70
C GLU A 156 30.43 -4.63 -6.31
N ALA A 157 31.26 -3.59 -6.38
CA ALA A 157 32.67 -3.67 -6.02
C ALA A 157 32.84 -4.14 -4.56
N GLU A 158 32.03 -3.56 -3.66
CA GLU A 158 32.01 -3.85 -2.22
C GLU A 158 30.57 -4.13 -1.74
N PRO A 159 30.00 -5.32 -1.99
CA PRO A 159 28.59 -5.62 -1.67
C PRO A 159 28.27 -5.47 -0.18
N MET A 160 29.21 -5.83 0.70
CA MET A 160 29.04 -5.75 2.16
C MET A 160 29.00 -4.31 2.67
N GLU A 161 29.75 -3.40 2.03
CA GLU A 161 29.66 -1.97 2.34
C GLU A 161 28.31 -1.41 1.89
N GLN A 162 27.80 -1.86 0.72
CA GLN A 162 26.47 -1.45 0.26
C GLN A 162 25.34 -1.94 1.18
N PHE A 163 25.40 -3.17 1.69
CA PHE A 163 24.43 -3.62 2.70
C PHE A 163 24.47 -2.75 3.96
N LEU A 164 25.65 -2.29 4.38
CA LEU A 164 25.78 -1.39 5.51
C LEU A 164 25.15 -0.02 5.21
N LYS A 165 25.37 0.54 4.02
CA LYS A 165 24.75 1.79 3.55
C LYS A 165 23.23 1.68 3.56
N LEU A 166 22.65 0.65 2.95
CA LEU A 166 21.20 0.44 2.94
C LEU A 166 20.62 0.20 4.34
N SER A 167 21.33 -0.52 5.20
CA SER A 167 20.93 -0.75 6.59
C SER A 167 20.90 0.54 7.42
N ASN A 168 21.90 1.41 7.21
CA ASN A 168 21.95 2.72 7.86
C ASN A 168 20.85 3.65 7.33
N GLU A 169 20.58 3.60 6.03
CA GLU A 169 19.49 4.37 5.43
C GLU A 169 18.13 3.94 5.97
N GLN A 170 17.84 2.64 6.05
CA GLN A 170 16.62 2.15 6.70
C GLN A 170 16.52 2.63 8.15
N HIS A 171 17.61 2.58 8.92
CA HIS A 171 17.63 3.03 10.30
C HIS A 171 17.36 4.53 10.41
N ARG A 172 17.95 5.34 9.52
CA ARG A 172 17.71 6.78 9.42
C ARG A 172 16.24 7.05 9.09
N ILE A 173 15.66 6.38 8.10
CA ILE A 173 14.24 6.54 7.74
C ILE A 173 13.32 6.22 8.93
N GLN A 174 13.65 5.21 9.73
CA GLN A 174 12.81 4.79 10.86
C GLN A 174 12.95 5.66 12.12
N HIS A 175 14.15 6.14 12.43
CA HIS A 175 14.46 6.78 13.72
C HIS A 175 14.83 8.26 13.62
N SER A 176 15.05 8.78 12.41
CA SER A 176 15.24 10.22 12.21
C SER A 176 13.93 10.98 12.45
N ASN A 177 14.05 12.19 13.00
CA ASN A 177 12.92 13.12 13.09
C ASN A 177 12.58 13.78 11.73
N GLU A 178 13.38 13.53 10.69
CA GLU A 178 13.16 14.03 9.33
C GLU A 178 11.99 13.33 8.62
N TYR A 179 11.64 12.11 9.06
CA TYR A 179 10.62 11.29 8.41
C TYR A 179 9.46 10.99 9.35
N SER A 180 8.25 11.32 8.90
CA SER A 180 7.00 10.92 9.54
C SER A 180 6.33 9.72 8.85
N TYR A 181 6.88 9.31 7.69
CA TYR A 181 6.39 8.23 6.84
C TYR A 181 7.58 7.47 6.20
N PRO A 182 7.50 6.14 6.00
CA PRO A 182 6.40 5.26 6.39
C PRO A 182 6.42 4.92 7.88
N LYS A 183 5.32 4.36 8.38
CA LYS A 183 5.22 3.90 9.77
C LYS A 183 5.77 2.47 9.91
N TRP A 184 6.58 2.25 10.94
CA TRP A 184 7.19 0.95 11.25
C TRP A 184 6.52 0.32 12.46
N PHE A 185 6.27 -0.99 12.39
CA PHE A 185 5.48 -1.68 13.40
C PHE A 185 6.20 -1.73 14.76
N ILE A 186 7.51 -2.00 14.78
CA ILE A 186 8.34 -1.95 16.00
C ILE A 186 9.66 -1.24 15.74
N PRO A 187 10.30 -0.63 16.77
CA PRO A 187 11.59 0.05 16.62
C PRO A 187 12.71 -0.83 16.06
N ASN A 188 12.73 -2.12 16.40
CA ASN A 188 13.74 -3.07 15.92
C ASN A 188 13.18 -3.92 14.77
N THR A 189 12.99 -3.29 13.61
CA THR A 189 12.44 -3.93 12.41
C THR A 189 13.34 -5.06 11.92
N LEU A 190 12.75 -6.16 11.44
CA LEU A 190 13.48 -7.22 10.74
C LEU A 190 14.16 -6.68 9.47
N LYS A 191 15.48 -6.76 9.40
CA LYS A 191 16.27 -6.54 8.17
C LYS A 191 16.60 -7.88 7.54
N TYR A 192 16.26 -8.06 6.27
CA TYR A 192 16.54 -9.28 5.50
C TYR A 192 17.43 -8.94 4.32
N TYR A 193 18.59 -9.59 4.23
CA TYR A 193 19.65 -9.25 3.29
C TYR A 193 19.60 -10.14 2.06
N VAL A 194 19.42 -9.55 0.88
CA VAL A 194 19.27 -10.28 -0.38
C VAL A 194 20.41 -9.92 -1.31
N LEU A 195 21.23 -10.91 -1.66
CA LEU A 195 22.24 -10.79 -2.71
C LEU A 195 21.58 -11.15 -4.04
N LEU A 196 21.43 -10.19 -4.93
CA LEU A 196 20.91 -10.41 -6.27
C LEU A 196 22.07 -10.76 -7.21
N HIS A 197 21.95 -11.87 -7.92
CA HIS A 197 22.96 -12.32 -8.86
C HIS A 197 22.35 -12.51 -10.25
N ASP A 198 22.78 -11.69 -11.20
CA ASP A 198 22.48 -11.86 -12.61
C ASP A 198 23.40 -12.95 -13.19
N ILE A 199 22.82 -14.10 -13.56
CA ILE A 199 23.54 -15.26 -14.09
C ILE A 199 24.18 -14.95 -15.45
N SER A 200 23.63 -14.01 -16.21
CA SER A 200 24.12 -13.70 -17.56
C SER A 200 25.38 -12.83 -17.57
N GLU A 201 25.67 -12.12 -16.48
CA GLU A 201 26.77 -11.14 -16.39
C GLU A 201 27.73 -11.37 -15.22
N GLY A 202 27.27 -12.02 -14.14
CA GLY A 202 28.03 -12.15 -12.91
C GLY A 202 28.92 -13.40 -12.85
N GLU A 203 29.97 -13.33 -12.03
CA GLU A 203 30.76 -14.50 -11.65
C GLU A 203 30.11 -15.24 -10.48
N GLU A 204 29.62 -16.46 -10.72
CA GLU A 204 28.88 -17.25 -9.72
C GLU A 204 29.72 -17.55 -8.47
N GLN A 205 31.00 -17.87 -8.64
CA GLN A 205 31.91 -18.16 -7.52
C GLN A 205 32.07 -16.96 -6.58
N ARG A 206 32.16 -15.75 -7.13
CA ARG A 206 32.19 -14.51 -6.35
C ARG A 206 30.89 -14.34 -5.56
N ALA A 207 29.75 -14.56 -6.19
CA ALA A 207 28.45 -14.42 -5.53
C ALA A 207 28.31 -15.41 -4.36
N ASP A 208 28.74 -16.66 -4.53
CA ASP A 208 28.71 -17.67 -3.47
C ASP A 208 29.64 -17.30 -2.31
N LEU A 209 30.84 -16.77 -2.56
CA LEU A 209 31.76 -16.30 -1.52
C LEU A 209 31.18 -15.14 -0.71
N VAL A 210 30.62 -14.13 -1.39
CA VAL A 210 29.96 -12.99 -0.72
C VAL A 210 28.76 -13.49 0.09
N TYR A 211 28.01 -14.46 -0.42
CA TYR A 211 26.88 -15.02 0.31
C TYR A 211 27.30 -15.79 1.57
N GLU A 212 28.42 -16.52 1.54
CA GLU A 212 29.00 -17.12 2.75
C GLU A 212 29.40 -16.04 3.77
N GLU A 213 30.01 -14.94 3.32
CA GLU A 213 30.34 -13.81 4.19
C GLU A 213 29.09 -13.18 4.81
N MET A 214 28.03 -12.97 4.03
CA MET A 214 26.74 -12.47 4.52
C MET A 214 26.15 -13.38 5.59
N LYS A 215 26.19 -14.69 5.41
CA LYS A 215 25.70 -15.66 6.40
C LYS A 215 26.50 -15.61 7.70
N GLN A 216 27.81 -15.39 7.63
CA GLN A 216 28.65 -15.20 8.82
C GLN A 216 28.31 -13.91 9.56
N ARG A 217 28.04 -12.82 8.83
CA ARG A 217 27.80 -11.48 9.41
C ARG A 217 26.38 -11.28 9.95
N TYR A 218 25.37 -11.70 9.20
CA TYR A 218 23.95 -11.42 9.49
C TYR A 218 23.16 -12.68 9.91
N GLY A 219 23.80 -13.86 9.86
CA GLY A 219 23.18 -15.13 10.18
C GLY A 219 22.49 -15.78 8.98
N THR A 220 22.41 -17.10 9.00
CA THR A 220 21.87 -17.91 7.88
C THR A 220 20.39 -17.68 7.61
N GLN A 221 19.61 -17.29 8.63
CA GLN A 221 18.17 -17.09 8.51
C GLN A 221 17.80 -15.67 8.06
N GLY A 222 18.75 -14.74 8.03
CA GLY A 222 18.55 -13.35 7.64
C GLY A 222 19.05 -13.02 6.24
N CYS A 223 19.54 -14.01 5.48
CA CYS A 223 20.20 -13.82 4.20
C CYS A 223 19.61 -14.71 3.12
N TYR A 224 19.64 -14.26 1.87
CA TYR A 224 19.31 -15.07 0.69
C TYR A 224 20.14 -14.67 -0.53
N LEU A 225 20.53 -15.64 -1.36
CA LEU A 225 21.15 -15.43 -2.68
C LEU A 225 20.10 -15.71 -3.76
N LEU A 226 19.59 -14.65 -4.39
CA LEU A 226 18.60 -14.74 -5.45
C LEU A 226 19.30 -14.66 -6.81
N LYS A 227 19.32 -15.77 -7.54
CA LYS A 227 19.88 -15.85 -8.90
C LYS A 227 18.76 -15.62 -9.93
N ILE A 228 18.95 -14.64 -10.83
CA ILE A 228 17.98 -14.26 -11.87
C ILE A 228 18.65 -14.15 -13.25
N ASN A 229 17.83 -13.87 -14.28
CA ASN A 229 18.28 -13.59 -15.64
C ASN A 229 19.03 -14.78 -16.29
N SER A 230 18.46 -15.99 -16.19
CA SER A 230 19.07 -17.19 -16.75
C SER A 230 18.87 -17.35 -18.26
N ARG A 231 18.10 -16.47 -18.91
CA ARG A 231 17.78 -16.62 -20.34
C ARG A 231 19.00 -16.24 -21.19
N THR A 232 19.50 -17.19 -21.96
CA THR A 232 20.60 -16.95 -22.90
C THR A 232 20.06 -16.45 -24.24
N SER A 233 20.64 -15.39 -24.79
CA SER A 233 20.20 -14.70 -26.01
C SER A 233 20.27 -15.54 -27.31
N ALA A 234 20.60 -16.84 -27.21
CA ALA A 234 20.86 -17.71 -28.35
C ALA A 234 20.24 -19.10 -28.14
N ARG A 235 18.94 -19.24 -28.43
CA ARG A 235 18.35 -20.32 -29.26
C ARG A 235 16.83 -20.46 -29.03
N GLY A 236 16.11 -20.47 -30.15
CA GLY A 236 14.98 -21.36 -30.41
C GLY A 236 13.61 -20.93 -29.90
N SER A 237 12.75 -20.52 -30.84
CA SER A 237 11.28 -20.65 -30.84
C SER A 237 10.52 -20.35 -29.55
N ASP A 238 9.71 -19.27 -29.56
CA ASP A 238 8.36 -19.21 -28.98
C ASP A 238 8.11 -19.95 -27.65
N GLU A 239 9.04 -19.95 -26.69
CA GLU A 239 8.68 -20.21 -25.31
C GLU A 239 7.87 -19.01 -24.83
N GLN A 240 6.56 -19.11 -25.00
CA GLN A 240 5.58 -18.19 -24.45
C GLN A 240 5.55 -18.41 -22.93
N ILE A 241 6.52 -17.80 -22.25
CA ILE A 241 6.55 -17.73 -20.79
C ILE A 241 5.34 -16.88 -20.36
N PRO A 242 4.52 -17.33 -19.39
CA PRO A 242 3.44 -16.52 -18.86
C PRO A 242 3.96 -15.18 -18.36
N ASP A 243 3.21 -14.10 -18.58
CA ASP A 243 3.46 -12.79 -17.97
C ASP A 243 2.57 -12.64 -16.72
N PRO A 244 3.03 -13.11 -15.53
CA PRO A 244 2.27 -12.98 -14.30
C PRO A 244 2.18 -11.53 -13.79
N TRP A 245 2.96 -10.58 -14.34
CA TRP A 245 3.02 -9.19 -13.89
C TRP A 245 1.94 -8.31 -14.48
N SER A 246 1.49 -8.60 -15.70
CA SER A 246 0.43 -7.86 -16.42
C SER A 246 -0.79 -7.51 -15.55
N GLN A 247 -1.26 -8.45 -14.71
CA GLN A 247 -2.41 -8.26 -13.80
C GLN A 247 -2.15 -7.26 -12.65
N TYR A 248 -0.90 -6.98 -12.32
CA TYR A 248 -0.49 -6.09 -11.23
C TYR A 248 -0.03 -4.72 -11.72
N LEU A 249 0.58 -4.63 -12.89
CA LEU A 249 1.23 -3.41 -13.36
C LEU A 249 0.28 -2.42 -14.01
N HIS A 250 -0.77 -2.89 -14.68
CA HIS A 250 -1.86 -2.02 -15.13
C HIS A 250 -2.49 -1.21 -13.98
N LYS A 251 -2.34 -1.67 -12.73
CA LYS A 251 -2.79 -0.98 -11.51
C LYS A 251 -1.73 -0.02 -10.92
N SER A 252 -0.45 -0.17 -11.26
CA SER A 252 0.67 0.60 -10.69
C SER A 252 1.12 1.79 -11.54
N THR A 253 0.82 1.82 -12.86
CA THR A 253 1.17 2.96 -13.73
C THR A 253 0.54 4.28 -13.25
N LEU A 254 -0.57 4.23 -12.51
CA LEU A 254 -1.23 5.40 -11.92
C LEU A 254 -0.62 5.86 -10.58
N GLN A 255 0.16 5.01 -9.88
CA GLN A 255 0.81 5.35 -8.61
C GLN A 255 2.21 5.97 -8.78
N ASN A 256 2.88 5.71 -9.91
CA ASN A 256 4.26 6.15 -10.17
C ASN A 256 4.38 7.29 -11.18
N GLN A 257 3.27 7.85 -11.69
CA GLN A 257 3.33 9.08 -12.48
C GLN A 257 3.47 10.27 -11.55
N ASP A 258 4.72 10.57 -11.14
CA ASP A 258 5.13 11.93 -10.79
C ASP A 258 6.68 12.04 -10.84
N PHE A 259 7.16 13.02 -11.62
CA PHE A 259 8.51 13.61 -11.69
C PHE A 259 9.67 12.83 -12.33
N TYR A 260 9.61 12.64 -13.65
CA TYR A 260 10.82 12.74 -14.48
C TYR A 260 10.58 13.81 -15.55
N GLU A 261 11.04 15.05 -15.28
CA GLU A 261 11.47 15.91 -16.39
C GLU A 261 12.86 15.41 -16.81
N ASP A 262 12.93 14.73 -17.95
CA ASP A 262 14.04 14.94 -18.88
C ASP A 262 13.72 14.30 -20.24
N ASP A 263 13.64 15.12 -21.27
CA ASP A 263 14.21 14.76 -22.58
C ASP A 263 14.96 15.99 -23.12
N PRO A 264 16.27 15.87 -23.41
CA PRO A 264 17.07 16.97 -23.94
C PRO A 264 17.01 16.99 -25.47
N SER A 265 16.28 17.93 -26.06
CA SER A 265 16.47 18.24 -27.48
C SER A 265 16.24 19.72 -27.82
N ALA A 266 17.39 20.42 -27.89
CA ALA A 266 17.72 21.50 -28.82
C ALA A 266 16.66 22.57 -29.16
N VAL A 267 16.79 23.75 -28.55
CA VAL A 267 16.51 25.01 -29.27
C VAL A 267 17.61 26.04 -29.01
N ILE A 268 18.07 26.56 -30.14
CA ILE A 268 19.14 27.50 -30.43
C ILE A 268 19.07 28.78 -29.59
N CYS A 269 20.23 29.19 -29.09
CA CYS A 269 20.48 30.49 -28.48
C CYS A 269 20.14 31.62 -29.45
N ASN A 270 19.30 32.57 -29.03
CA ASN A 270 19.33 33.91 -29.60
C ASN A 270 19.14 34.96 -28.50
N LYS A 271 20.18 35.77 -28.31
CA LYS A 271 20.15 37.02 -27.56
C LYS A 271 19.25 38.01 -28.29
N ASN A 272 18.36 38.68 -27.57
CA ASN A 272 18.29 40.14 -27.64
C ASN A 272 17.54 40.72 -26.44
N SER A 273 18.16 41.74 -25.88
CA SER A 273 17.69 42.67 -24.86
C SER A 273 16.40 43.36 -25.28
N GLU A 274 15.53 43.70 -24.34
CA GLU A 274 15.30 45.10 -23.95
C GLU A 274 14.29 45.24 -22.80
N ASN A 275 14.53 46.28 -22.02
CA ASN A 275 13.81 46.72 -20.84
C ASN A 275 12.33 46.99 -21.14
N ASN A 276 11.46 46.83 -20.13
CA ASN A 276 10.72 48.00 -19.64
C ASN A 276 10.12 47.80 -18.26
N PHE A 277 10.36 48.83 -17.46
CA PHE A 277 10.04 49.06 -16.08
C PHE A 277 8.89 50.05 -16.07
N ILE A 278 7.72 49.73 -15.50
CA ILE A 278 6.75 50.73 -15.02
C ILE A 278 6.11 50.25 -13.71
N THR A 279 6.54 50.90 -12.64
CA THR A 279 5.91 51.12 -11.34
C THR A 279 4.55 51.82 -11.43
N MET A 280 3.60 51.47 -10.55
CA MET A 280 2.85 52.49 -9.78
C MET A 280 2.20 51.90 -8.51
N ASP A 281 2.39 52.64 -7.41
CA ASP A 281 1.78 52.55 -6.07
C ASP A 281 0.29 52.18 -6.08
N GLY A 282 -0.30 51.50 -5.08
CA GLY A 282 -0.08 51.56 -3.63
C GLY A 282 -1.30 52.24 -2.97
N LEU A 283 -2.01 51.54 -2.08
CA LEU A 283 -2.68 52.09 -0.89
C LEU A 283 -3.45 51.01 -0.09
N ASP A 284 -3.40 51.21 1.21
CA ASP A 284 -3.65 50.29 2.32
C ASP A 284 -5.08 50.36 2.89
N HIS A 285 -5.64 49.17 3.18
CA HIS A 285 -6.34 48.79 4.44
C HIS A 285 -7.81 49.25 4.75
N PRO A 286 -8.49 48.68 5.79
CA PRO A 286 -9.58 47.69 5.64
C PRO A 286 -10.91 48.08 6.34
N LEU A 287 -11.96 47.23 6.23
CA LEU A 287 -12.88 46.78 7.32
C LEU A 287 -14.31 46.42 6.85
N LYS A 288 -14.81 45.34 7.48
CA LYS A 288 -16.18 45.08 7.99
C LYS A 288 -17.15 44.10 7.29
N GLU A 289 -17.65 43.23 8.17
CA GLU A 289 -18.79 42.30 8.13
C GLU A 289 -20.10 42.93 7.62
N ASP A 290 -20.92 42.15 6.89
CA ASP A 290 -22.17 41.56 7.40
C ASP A 290 -23.02 40.93 6.26
N GLY A 291 -23.76 39.86 6.59
CA GLY A 291 -25.09 39.59 5.99
C GLY A 291 -25.23 38.60 4.82
N LEU A 292 -25.60 37.35 5.13
CA LEU A 292 -26.47 36.46 4.32
C LEU A 292 -27.94 37.01 4.29
N PRO A 293 -28.96 36.48 3.53
CA PRO A 293 -29.04 35.22 2.76
C PRO A 293 -29.84 35.25 1.40
N ASN A 294 -30.02 34.05 0.79
CA ASN A 294 -31.10 33.59 -0.14
C ASN A 294 -31.00 34.09 -1.61
N SER A 295 -31.36 33.35 -2.67
CA SER A 295 -32.13 32.12 -2.90
C SER A 295 -32.03 31.73 -4.41
N PHE A 296 -32.13 30.43 -4.72
CA PHE A 296 -32.67 29.78 -5.94
C PHE A 296 -32.77 30.54 -7.28
N LYS A 297 -32.30 29.92 -8.38
CA LYS A 297 -33.16 29.43 -9.48
C LYS A 297 -32.41 28.70 -10.62
N ASP A 298 -33.14 27.74 -11.16
CA ASP A 298 -32.85 26.76 -12.21
C ASP A 298 -32.59 27.31 -13.63
N SER A 299 -31.65 26.64 -14.34
CA SER A 299 -31.77 26.06 -15.72
C SER A 299 -32.12 26.96 -16.94
N PRO A 300 -32.11 26.47 -18.21
CA PRO A 300 -31.19 25.56 -18.96
C PRO A 300 -30.91 26.00 -20.45
N HIS A 301 -30.17 25.16 -21.19
CA HIS A 301 -30.12 25.01 -22.68
C HIS A 301 -29.25 26.02 -23.49
N GLN A 302 -28.59 25.71 -24.62
CA GLN A 302 -28.78 24.67 -25.65
C GLN A 302 -27.53 24.57 -26.57
N LEU A 303 -27.35 23.42 -27.23
CA LEU A 303 -26.39 23.18 -28.32
C LEU A 303 -26.74 23.96 -29.59
N GLU A 304 -25.73 24.42 -30.34
CA GLU A 304 -25.77 24.44 -31.82
C GLU A 304 -24.38 24.18 -32.44
N ARG A 305 -24.34 23.28 -33.42
CA ARG A 305 -23.30 23.20 -34.48
C ARG A 305 -23.87 23.88 -35.73
N PRO A 306 -23.00 24.39 -36.62
CA PRO A 306 -23.17 24.06 -38.03
C PRO A 306 -21.85 23.72 -38.76
N SER A 307 -22.03 23.10 -39.91
CA SER A 307 -21.04 22.47 -40.80
C SER A 307 -20.71 23.33 -42.03
N ASP A 308 -19.48 23.17 -42.55
CA ASP A 308 -19.00 23.25 -43.96
C ASP A 308 -19.04 24.60 -44.74
N PRO A 309 -18.41 24.76 -45.95
CA PRO A 309 -17.34 24.00 -46.66
C PRO A 309 -16.29 24.85 -47.48
N GLY A 310 -15.20 24.23 -47.96
CA GLY A 310 -14.74 24.29 -49.39
C GLY A 310 -13.70 25.32 -49.93
N GLY A 311 -12.70 24.81 -50.68
CA GLY A 311 -12.00 25.49 -51.83
C GLY A 311 -10.45 25.44 -51.82
N HIS A 312 -9.75 24.55 -52.58
CA HIS A 312 -9.14 24.70 -53.94
C HIS A 312 -7.95 25.68 -54.05
N PHE A 313 -6.81 25.53 -54.77
CA PHE A 313 -6.14 24.66 -55.78
C PHE A 313 -4.60 24.95 -55.62
N ASP A 314 -3.61 24.14 -56.02
CA ASP A 314 -3.05 24.07 -57.40
C ASP A 314 -1.93 23.00 -57.55
N SER A 315 -1.78 22.51 -58.78
CA SER A 315 -0.90 21.43 -59.30
C SER A 315 0.60 21.80 -59.33
N THR A 316 1.59 20.89 -59.44
CA THR A 316 2.03 20.23 -60.70
C THR A 316 3.21 19.24 -60.47
N ASP A 317 3.08 18.05 -61.08
CA ASP A 317 4.02 17.06 -61.65
C ASP A 317 5.39 16.70 -61.02
N TYR A 318 5.58 15.40 -60.71
CA TYR A 318 6.48 14.51 -61.49
C TYR A 318 6.27 13.04 -61.09
N VAL A 319 6.07 12.17 -62.08
CA VAL A 319 6.02 10.71 -61.93
C VAL A 319 7.43 10.16 -62.00
N THR A 320 7.89 9.45 -60.97
CA THR A 320 8.81 8.31 -61.14
C THR A 320 8.60 7.30 -60.02
N SER A 321 8.38 6.06 -60.43
CA SER A 321 8.14 4.86 -59.65
C SER A 321 9.16 4.62 -58.53
N THR A 322 8.71 4.15 -57.37
CA THR A 322 9.02 2.86 -56.71
C THR A 322 8.76 3.00 -55.19
N GLU A 323 8.29 1.92 -54.55
CA GLU A 323 8.10 1.68 -53.11
C GLU A 323 6.71 1.99 -52.51
N LEU A 324 5.94 0.91 -52.37
CA LEU A 324 4.77 0.81 -51.50
C LEU A 324 5.23 0.96 -50.04
N VAL A 325 5.16 2.19 -49.51
CA VAL A 325 5.18 2.43 -48.07
C VAL A 325 3.83 2.00 -47.52
N GLN A 326 3.79 0.81 -46.92
CA GLN A 326 2.68 0.43 -46.04
C GLN A 326 2.74 1.32 -44.80
N ASP A 327 1.69 2.12 -44.64
CA ASP A 327 1.41 2.93 -43.47
C ASP A 327 1.19 2.02 -42.26
N GLY A 328 2.28 1.75 -41.54
CA GLY A 328 2.27 0.98 -40.31
C GLY A 328 1.70 1.83 -39.19
N LYS A 329 0.42 1.62 -38.87
CA LYS A 329 -0.13 1.96 -37.56
C LYS A 329 0.81 1.34 -36.51
N LYS A 330 1.67 2.14 -35.90
CA LYS A 330 2.44 1.75 -34.71
C LYS A 330 1.42 1.54 -33.58
N GLN A 331 0.89 0.33 -33.48
CA GLN A 331 0.39 -0.18 -32.20
C GLN A 331 1.57 -0.06 -31.24
N HIS A 332 1.44 0.81 -30.25
CA HIS A 332 2.42 0.93 -29.19
C HIS A 332 2.36 -0.37 -28.37
N MET A 333 3.10 -1.39 -28.79
CA MET A 333 3.23 -2.64 -28.05
C MET A 333 3.88 -2.30 -26.71
N LEU A 334 3.13 -2.51 -25.62
CA LEU A 334 3.68 -2.40 -24.27
C LEU A 334 4.90 -3.33 -24.15
N PRO A 335 5.98 -2.90 -23.45
CA PRO A 335 7.15 -3.75 -23.26
C PRO A 335 6.75 -5.07 -22.59
N ALA A 336 7.21 -6.20 -23.12
CA ALA A 336 7.02 -7.49 -22.44
C ALA A 336 7.80 -7.49 -21.12
N HIS A 337 7.19 -8.00 -20.04
CA HIS A 337 7.83 -8.11 -18.73
C HIS A 337 8.61 -9.43 -18.62
N GLY A 338 9.65 -9.45 -17.78
CA GLY A 338 10.38 -10.70 -17.50
C GLY A 338 11.19 -11.25 -18.68
N VAL A 339 11.57 -10.39 -19.63
CA VAL A 339 12.19 -10.80 -20.91
C VAL A 339 13.49 -11.61 -20.75
N CYS A 340 14.25 -11.38 -19.67
CA CYS A 340 15.48 -12.08 -19.36
C CYS A 340 15.27 -13.32 -18.45
N LEU A 341 14.04 -13.57 -18.00
CA LEU A 341 13.72 -14.64 -17.06
C LEU A 341 13.32 -15.93 -17.77
N THR A 342 13.62 -17.04 -17.12
CA THR A 342 13.14 -18.38 -17.43
C THR A 342 12.10 -18.83 -16.41
N LEU A 343 11.37 -19.92 -16.67
CA LEU A 343 10.48 -20.52 -15.66
C LEU A 343 11.24 -20.94 -14.39
N ASN A 344 12.49 -21.36 -14.53
CA ASN A 344 13.34 -21.67 -13.38
C ASN A 344 13.69 -20.42 -12.55
N ASP A 345 13.80 -19.25 -13.18
CA ASP A 345 13.94 -17.98 -12.44
C ASP A 345 12.64 -17.63 -11.70
N HIS A 346 11.46 -17.89 -12.30
CA HIS A 346 10.18 -17.73 -11.59
C HIS A 346 10.12 -18.62 -10.35
N ASP A 347 10.59 -19.87 -10.44
CA ASP A 347 10.63 -20.79 -9.31
C ASP A 347 11.61 -20.34 -8.23
N ARG A 348 12.78 -19.82 -8.60
CA ARG A 348 13.74 -19.22 -7.65
C ARG A 348 13.17 -18.00 -6.94
N ILE A 349 12.47 -17.11 -7.65
CA ILE A 349 11.81 -15.95 -7.04
C ILE A 349 10.71 -16.40 -6.08
N ARG A 350 9.91 -17.41 -6.45
CA ARG A 350 8.90 -17.99 -5.57
C ARG A 350 9.52 -18.62 -4.31
N GLN A 351 10.58 -19.39 -4.48
CA GLN A 351 11.29 -20.02 -3.36
C GLN A 351 11.90 -18.97 -2.43
N PHE A 352 12.47 -17.90 -2.98
CA PHE A 352 12.97 -16.76 -2.21
C PHE A 352 11.87 -16.16 -1.32
N ILE A 353 10.71 -15.82 -1.87
CA ILE A 353 9.62 -15.24 -1.10
C ILE A 353 9.08 -16.20 -0.02
N GLN A 354 9.00 -17.50 -0.33
CA GLN A 354 8.64 -18.53 0.64
C GLN A 354 9.66 -18.60 1.79
N GLU A 355 10.95 -18.69 1.49
CA GLU A 355 12.02 -18.77 2.48
C GLU A 355 12.10 -17.50 3.34
N PHE A 356 12.01 -16.31 2.75
CA PHE A 356 11.89 -15.05 3.48
C PHE A 356 10.72 -15.07 4.46
N THR A 357 9.55 -15.52 3.99
CA THR A 357 8.34 -15.50 4.82
C THR A 357 8.43 -16.51 5.96
N PHE A 358 8.92 -17.72 5.69
CA PHE A 358 8.92 -18.82 6.65
C PHE A 358 10.06 -18.72 7.67
N ARG A 359 11.24 -18.25 7.25
CA ARG A 359 12.43 -18.22 8.10
C ARG A 359 12.76 -16.84 8.66
N GLY A 360 12.28 -15.79 7.99
CA GLY A 360 12.46 -14.41 8.43
C GLY A 360 11.19 -13.84 9.07
N LEU A 361 10.17 -13.57 8.24
CA LEU A 361 9.02 -12.76 8.62
C LEU A 361 8.15 -13.39 9.72
N LEU A 362 7.67 -14.62 9.53
CA LEU A 362 6.79 -15.28 10.50
C LEU A 362 7.46 -15.51 11.86
N PRO A 363 8.72 -15.99 11.94
CA PRO A 363 9.42 -16.09 13.22
C PRO A 363 9.60 -14.73 13.91
N HIS A 364 9.82 -13.66 13.15
CA HIS A 364 9.88 -12.30 13.70
C HIS A 364 8.53 -11.86 14.27
N ILE A 365 7.44 -12.07 13.52
CA ILE A 365 6.07 -11.77 13.97
C ILE A 365 5.73 -12.58 15.24
N GLU A 366 6.02 -13.88 15.25
CA GLU A 366 5.80 -14.76 16.39
C GLU A 366 6.53 -14.26 17.64
N LYS A 367 7.80 -13.88 17.50
CA LYS A 367 8.59 -13.27 18.58
C LYS A 367 7.95 -11.96 19.07
N THR A 368 7.52 -11.09 18.16
CA THR A 368 6.88 -9.81 18.51
C THR A 368 5.56 -10.03 19.25
N ILE A 369 4.72 -10.99 18.84
CA ILE A 369 3.48 -11.35 19.55
C ILE A 369 3.78 -11.83 20.97
N ARG A 370 4.76 -12.72 21.15
CA ARG A 370 5.18 -13.19 22.49
C ARG A 370 5.65 -12.03 23.36
N GLN A 371 6.50 -11.15 22.82
CA GLN A 371 7.00 -9.97 23.54
C GLN A 371 5.88 -9.03 23.98
N LEU A 372 4.93 -8.72 23.10
CA LEU A 372 3.76 -7.91 23.41
C LEU A 372 2.92 -8.58 24.51
N ASN A 373 2.69 -9.89 24.41
CA ASN A 373 1.94 -10.64 25.41
C ASN A 373 2.62 -10.62 26.78
N ASP A 374 3.95 -10.80 26.84
CA ASP A 374 4.71 -10.78 28.10
C ASP A 374 4.71 -9.39 28.75
N GLN A 375 4.81 -8.33 27.95
CA GLN A 375 4.70 -6.95 28.42
C GLN A 375 3.30 -6.66 29.00
N LEU A 376 2.24 -7.17 28.38
CA LEU A 376 0.88 -7.04 28.88
C LEU A 376 0.61 -7.92 30.11
N GLY A 377 1.19 -9.13 30.15
CA GLY A 377 1.06 -10.08 31.25
C GLY A 377 1.76 -9.63 32.53
N SER A 378 2.98 -9.11 32.42
CA SER A 378 3.75 -8.56 33.56
C SER A 378 3.03 -7.39 34.23
N ARG A 379 2.29 -6.58 33.47
CA ARG A 379 1.48 -5.46 33.98
C ARG A 379 0.20 -5.91 34.70
N LYS A 380 -0.35 -7.09 34.37
CA LYS A 380 -1.57 -7.64 35.03
C LYS A 380 -1.37 -7.96 36.51
N GLY A 381 -0.14 -8.16 36.97
CA GLY A 381 0.19 -8.37 38.40
C GLY A 381 0.10 -7.10 39.27
N LEU A 382 0.01 -5.91 38.67
CA LEU A 382 0.12 -4.63 39.40
C LEU A 382 -0.97 -3.59 39.11
N SER A 383 -1.81 -3.71 38.07
CA SER A 383 -2.99 -2.84 37.94
C SER A 383 -4.02 -3.32 36.92
N ARG A 384 -5.14 -3.84 37.41
CA ARG A 384 -6.47 -3.57 36.82
C ARG A 384 -7.31 -2.58 37.64
N SER A 385 -6.74 -2.00 38.71
CA SER A 385 -7.47 -1.16 39.65
C SER A 385 -6.82 0.19 39.99
N LEU A 386 -5.65 0.55 39.44
CA LEU A 386 -4.88 1.70 39.95
C LEU A 386 -4.62 2.85 38.95
N PHE A 387 -4.88 2.67 37.64
CA PHE A 387 -4.59 3.73 36.66
C PHE A 387 -5.78 4.61 36.23
N SER A 388 -7.01 4.30 36.65
CA SER A 388 -8.14 5.24 36.54
C SER A 388 -8.27 6.16 37.78
N ALA A 389 -7.52 5.89 38.86
CA ALA A 389 -7.68 6.55 40.16
C ALA A 389 -6.54 7.51 40.56
N THR A 390 -5.44 7.62 39.82
CA THR A 390 -4.31 8.50 40.19
C THR A 390 -4.39 9.93 39.67
N LYS A 391 -5.42 10.28 38.87
CA LYS A 391 -5.73 11.70 38.59
C LYS A 391 -6.37 12.45 39.77
N LYS A 392 -6.61 11.78 40.92
CA LYS A 392 -7.32 12.38 42.08
C LYS A 392 -6.54 12.47 43.40
N TRP A 393 -5.26 12.08 43.50
CA TRP A 393 -4.56 12.09 44.80
C TRP A 393 -3.44 13.14 44.98
N PHE A 394 -3.01 13.89 43.96
CA PHE A 394 -2.00 14.94 44.15
C PHE A 394 -2.43 16.30 43.59
N SER A 395 -3.56 16.82 44.06
CA SER A 395 -3.89 18.24 43.94
C SER A 395 -4.89 18.62 45.03
N GLY A 396 -4.37 18.98 46.19
CA GLY A 396 -5.13 19.71 47.20
C GLY A 396 -5.28 21.17 46.75
N SER A 397 -6.25 21.45 45.89
CA SER A 397 -6.83 22.78 45.69
C SER A 397 -8.15 22.65 44.93
N LYS A 398 -9.18 23.30 45.50
CA LYS A 398 -10.58 23.40 45.08
C LYS A 398 -10.84 23.09 43.60
N VAL A 399 -11.62 22.04 43.34
CA VAL A 399 -12.23 21.75 42.04
C VAL A 399 -13.16 22.91 41.68
N PRO A 400 -12.95 23.63 40.56
CA PRO A 400 -14.03 24.37 39.94
C PRO A 400 -14.95 23.33 39.31
N GLU A 401 -16.22 23.38 39.69
CA GLU A 401 -17.32 22.65 39.06
C GLU A 401 -17.36 23.07 37.58
N LYS A 402 -16.65 22.34 36.71
CA LYS A 402 -16.70 22.59 35.27
C LYS A 402 -18.04 22.09 34.75
N SER A 403 -18.83 23.06 34.30
CA SER A 403 -20.10 22.90 33.62
C SER A 403 -20.05 21.82 32.54
N ILE A 404 -21.18 21.14 32.35
CA ILE A 404 -21.47 20.10 31.35
C ILE A 404 -21.26 20.55 29.88
N ASN A 405 -20.88 21.81 29.64
CA ASN A 405 -20.71 22.40 28.30
C ASN A 405 -19.28 22.41 27.70
N GLU A 406 -18.29 21.73 28.30
CA GLU A 406 -16.93 21.59 27.72
C GLU A 406 -16.54 20.15 27.32
N LEU A 407 -17.51 19.29 26.96
CA LEU A 407 -17.24 18.02 26.27
C LEU A 407 -17.01 18.27 24.77
N LYS A 408 -15.94 19.00 24.44
CA LYS A 408 -15.46 19.08 23.05
C LYS A 408 -14.64 17.83 22.77
N ASN A 409 -15.11 17.02 21.82
CA ASN A 409 -14.41 15.95 21.09
C ASN A 409 -12.96 15.67 21.54
N THR A 410 -12.71 14.50 22.14
CA THR A 410 -11.40 13.87 22.32
C THR A 410 -10.80 13.37 20.98
N ALA A 411 -11.18 13.98 19.85
CA ALA A 411 -10.62 13.70 18.52
C ALA A 411 -9.10 13.93 18.43
N GLY A 412 -8.49 14.53 19.47
CA GLY A 412 -7.04 14.71 19.62
C GLY A 412 -6.38 13.93 20.76
N LEU A 413 -7.06 12.96 21.41
CA LEU A 413 -6.40 12.12 22.40
C LEU A 413 -5.41 11.19 21.69
N LEU A 414 -4.11 11.49 21.80
CA LEU A 414 -3.05 10.61 21.32
C LEU A 414 -2.60 9.71 22.47
N TYR A 415 -2.83 8.41 22.34
CA TYR A 415 -2.27 7.46 23.28
C TYR A 415 -0.74 7.47 23.17
N PRO A 416 0.00 7.49 24.31
CA PRO A 416 1.42 7.24 24.23
C PRO A 416 1.64 5.84 23.64
N PRO A 417 2.68 5.62 22.81
CA PRO A 417 2.93 4.34 22.16
C PRO A 417 2.92 3.15 23.14
N GLU A 418 3.37 3.36 24.37
CA GLU A 418 3.50 2.34 25.42
C GLU A 418 2.23 2.09 26.25
N ALA A 419 1.11 2.78 25.94
CA ALA A 419 -0.16 2.60 26.64
C ALA A 419 -0.64 1.15 26.54
N PRO A 420 -1.03 0.49 27.66
CA PRO A 420 -1.51 -0.90 27.63
C PRO A 420 -2.61 -1.15 26.60
N GLU A 421 -3.56 -0.23 26.47
CA GLU A 421 -4.71 -0.30 25.57
C GLU A 421 -4.26 -0.29 24.11
N LEU A 422 -3.29 0.58 23.79
CA LEU A 422 -2.69 0.67 22.46
C LEU A 422 -1.80 -0.52 22.15
N GLN A 423 -1.08 -1.06 23.14
CA GLN A 423 -0.28 -2.29 23.00
C GLN A 423 -1.17 -3.51 22.77
N ILE A 424 -2.37 -3.57 23.39
CA ILE A 424 -3.39 -4.59 23.08
C ILE A 424 -3.89 -4.42 21.65
N ARG A 425 -4.19 -3.18 21.21
CA ARG A 425 -4.59 -2.91 19.81
C ARG A 425 -3.51 -3.36 18.82
N LYS A 426 -2.25 -3.05 19.11
CA LYS A 426 -1.08 -3.46 18.31
C LYS A 426 -0.96 -4.98 18.22
N MET A 427 -1.10 -5.70 19.33
CA MET A 427 -1.10 -7.16 19.32
C MET A 427 -2.26 -7.73 18.50
N ALA A 428 -3.44 -7.12 18.58
CA ALA A 428 -4.62 -7.50 17.81
C ALA A 428 -4.39 -7.36 16.30
N ASP A 429 -3.89 -6.20 15.86
CA ASP A 429 -3.57 -5.92 14.45
C ASP A 429 -2.52 -6.91 13.91
N LEU A 430 -1.47 -7.19 14.70
CA LEU A 430 -0.45 -8.17 14.29
C LEU A 430 -1.02 -9.58 14.12
N CYS A 431 -1.88 -10.02 15.06
CA CYS A 431 -2.56 -11.30 14.99
C CYS A 431 -3.50 -11.37 13.77
N PHE A 432 -4.18 -10.27 13.46
CA PHE A 432 -5.07 -10.18 12.30
C PHE A 432 -4.33 -10.39 10.98
N LEU A 433 -3.18 -9.72 10.81
CA LEU A 433 -2.33 -9.82 9.60
C LEU A 433 -1.80 -11.25 9.34
N VAL A 434 -1.73 -12.09 10.37
CA VAL A 434 -1.33 -13.51 10.26
C VAL A 434 -2.50 -14.47 10.45
N GLN A 435 -3.73 -14.00 10.21
CA GLN A 435 -4.96 -14.78 10.24
C GLN A 435 -5.27 -15.47 11.59
N HIS A 436 -4.69 -15.00 12.70
CA HIS A 436 -5.00 -15.50 14.03
C HIS A 436 -6.23 -14.77 14.60
N PHE A 437 -7.37 -14.93 13.91
CA PHE A 437 -8.58 -14.14 14.14
C PHE A 437 -9.19 -14.33 15.53
N ASP A 438 -9.01 -15.49 16.17
CA ASP A 438 -9.49 -15.74 17.54
C ASP A 438 -8.78 -14.87 18.58
N LEU A 439 -7.46 -14.81 18.49
CA LEU A 439 -6.65 -13.98 19.39
C LEU A 439 -6.86 -12.50 19.05
N ALA A 440 -6.92 -12.14 17.76
CA ALA A 440 -7.23 -10.80 17.30
C ALA A 440 -8.58 -10.31 17.87
N TYR A 441 -9.65 -11.08 17.71
CA TYR A 441 -10.98 -10.77 18.27
C TYR A 441 -10.92 -10.50 19.77
N SER A 442 -10.26 -11.39 20.52
CA SER A 442 -10.16 -11.27 21.98
C SER A 442 -9.43 -10.00 22.42
N CYS A 443 -8.38 -9.63 21.67
CA CYS A 443 -7.61 -8.40 21.91
C CYS A 443 -8.43 -7.16 21.54
N TYR A 444 -9.04 -7.11 20.35
CA TYR A 444 -9.90 -5.98 19.95
C TYR A 444 -11.09 -5.78 20.90
N HIS A 445 -11.72 -6.87 21.34
CA HIS A 445 -12.82 -6.81 22.29
C HIS A 445 -12.38 -6.24 23.65
N THR A 446 -11.13 -6.47 24.04
CA THR A 446 -10.57 -5.86 25.26
C THR A 446 -10.25 -4.39 25.02
N ALA A 447 -9.48 -4.08 23.98
CA ALA A 447 -9.04 -2.71 23.66
C ALA A 447 -10.21 -1.74 23.50
N LYS A 448 -11.29 -2.13 22.79
CA LYS A 448 -12.46 -1.27 22.63
C LYS A 448 -13.10 -0.86 23.96
N LYS A 449 -13.11 -1.76 24.96
CA LYS A 449 -13.73 -1.48 26.26
C LYS A 449 -12.95 -0.38 26.96
N ASP A 450 -11.62 -0.49 26.91
CA ASP A 450 -10.74 0.47 27.55
C ASP A 450 -10.79 1.83 26.82
N PHE A 451 -10.76 1.84 25.49
CA PHE A 451 -10.94 3.06 24.70
C PHE A 451 -12.29 3.76 24.94
N LEU A 452 -13.38 3.01 25.09
CA LEU A 452 -14.69 3.58 25.44
C LEU A 452 -14.71 4.18 26.84
N ASN A 453 -14.05 3.55 27.81
CA ASN A 453 -13.94 4.10 29.17
C ASN A 453 -13.19 5.43 29.17
N ASP A 454 -12.17 5.56 28.33
CA ASP A 454 -11.37 6.77 28.16
C ASP A 454 -12.00 7.82 27.22
N GLN A 455 -13.17 7.52 26.64
CA GLN A 455 -13.83 8.36 25.63
C GLN A 455 -12.94 8.63 24.40
N ALA A 456 -12.06 7.68 24.05
CA ALA A 456 -11.19 7.74 22.88
C ALA A 456 -11.93 7.19 21.64
N MET A 457 -12.92 7.93 21.17
CA MET A 457 -13.96 7.41 20.26
C MET A 457 -13.42 6.88 18.93
N LEU A 458 -12.38 7.50 18.35
CA LEU A 458 -11.75 7.01 17.12
C LEU A 458 -11.10 5.62 17.31
N TYR A 459 -10.34 5.45 18.40
CA TYR A 459 -9.70 4.18 18.76
C TYR A 459 -10.75 3.11 19.09
N ALA A 460 -11.82 3.49 19.79
CA ALA A 460 -12.94 2.60 20.10
C ALA A 460 -13.66 2.12 18.83
N ALA A 461 -13.93 3.02 17.88
CA ALA A 461 -14.57 2.68 16.60
C ALA A 461 -13.73 1.70 15.78
N GLY A 462 -12.43 1.96 15.62
CA GLY A 462 -11.53 1.04 14.92
C GLY A 462 -11.39 -0.32 15.60
N ALA A 463 -11.41 -0.37 16.93
CA ALA A 463 -11.41 -1.62 17.69
C ALA A 463 -12.75 -2.38 17.59
N LEU A 464 -13.88 -1.68 17.53
CA LEU A 464 -15.20 -2.29 17.30
C LEU A 464 -15.30 -2.91 15.91
N GLU A 465 -14.90 -2.15 14.88
CA GLU A 465 -14.88 -2.60 13.49
C GLU A 465 -14.07 -3.88 13.34
N MET A 466 -12.80 -3.85 13.77
CA MET A 466 -11.92 -5.01 13.62
C MET A 466 -12.30 -6.19 14.52
N ALA A 467 -12.99 -5.96 15.65
CA ALA A 467 -13.60 -7.06 16.41
C ALA A 467 -14.73 -7.73 15.60
N ALA A 468 -15.59 -6.96 14.93
CA ALA A 468 -16.65 -7.53 14.10
C ALA A 468 -16.08 -8.30 12.90
N VAL A 469 -15.07 -7.73 12.23
CA VAL A 469 -14.38 -8.37 11.11
C VAL A 469 -13.66 -9.65 11.55
N SER A 470 -12.95 -9.62 12.69
CA SER A 470 -12.28 -10.81 13.22
C SER A 470 -13.29 -11.93 13.52
N ALA A 471 -14.43 -11.62 14.14
CA ALA A 471 -15.49 -12.59 14.43
C ALA A 471 -16.08 -13.20 13.14
N PHE A 472 -16.19 -12.42 12.07
CA PHE A 472 -16.65 -12.90 10.76
C PHE A 472 -15.66 -13.89 10.10
N LEU A 473 -14.36 -13.73 10.34
CA LEU A 473 -13.30 -14.53 9.73
C LEU A 473 -12.91 -15.78 10.55
N GLN A 474 -13.45 -15.98 11.75
CA GLN A 474 -13.13 -17.14 12.59
C GLN A 474 -13.52 -18.46 11.90
N PRO A 475 -12.63 -19.47 11.87
CA PRO A 475 -12.95 -20.79 11.34
C PRO A 475 -13.86 -21.57 12.31
N GLY A 476 -15.00 -22.09 11.84
CA GLY A 476 -15.86 -23.00 12.61
C GLY A 476 -17.32 -22.54 12.76
N LEU A 477 -18.01 -23.01 13.81
CA LEU A 477 -19.41 -22.64 14.07
C LEU A 477 -19.50 -21.12 14.27
N PRO A 478 -20.29 -20.41 13.44
CA PRO A 478 -20.28 -18.96 13.42
C PRO A 478 -20.80 -18.44 14.76
N ARG A 479 -19.96 -17.72 15.50
CA ARG A 479 -20.52 -16.74 16.42
C ARG A 479 -21.39 -15.82 15.55
N PRO A 480 -22.63 -15.49 15.98
CA PRO A 480 -23.46 -14.59 15.21
C PRO A 480 -22.65 -13.30 14.98
N TYR A 481 -22.57 -12.88 13.71
CA TYR A 481 -21.86 -11.66 13.34
C TYR A 481 -22.36 -10.51 14.21
N PRO A 482 -21.47 -9.82 14.96
CA PRO A 482 -21.90 -8.79 15.88
C PRO A 482 -22.21 -7.50 15.12
N ALA A 483 -23.31 -7.47 14.37
CA ALA A 483 -23.70 -6.35 13.50
C ALA A 483 -23.70 -5.01 14.24
N HIS A 484 -24.20 -5.00 15.48
CA HIS A 484 -24.19 -3.82 16.35
C HIS A 484 -22.80 -3.21 16.59
N TYR A 485 -21.70 -3.99 16.54
CA TYR A 485 -20.35 -3.43 16.64
C TYR A 485 -20.01 -2.59 15.40
N MET A 486 -20.35 -3.09 14.21
CA MET A 486 -20.12 -2.39 12.96
C MET A 486 -21.01 -1.14 12.85
N ASP A 487 -22.31 -1.26 13.17
CA ASP A 487 -23.24 -0.13 13.16
C ASP A 487 -22.76 0.98 14.11
N THR A 488 -22.34 0.61 15.33
CA THR A 488 -21.81 1.56 16.32
C THR A 488 -20.51 2.22 15.82
N ALA A 489 -19.60 1.46 15.20
CA ALA A 489 -18.37 2.00 14.65
C ALA A 489 -18.65 3.02 13.54
N ILE A 490 -19.50 2.67 12.57
CA ILE A 490 -19.92 3.56 11.46
C ILE A 490 -20.54 4.84 12.01
N GLN A 491 -21.46 4.71 12.97
CA GLN A 491 -22.13 5.86 13.57
C GLN A 491 -21.15 6.74 14.36
N THR A 492 -20.19 6.13 15.06
CA THR A 492 -19.12 6.85 15.77
C THR A 492 -18.22 7.63 14.81
N TYR A 493 -17.76 7.01 13.71
CA TYR A 493 -16.97 7.69 12.70
C TYR A 493 -17.73 8.87 12.09
N ARG A 494 -19.01 8.66 11.76
CA ARG A 494 -19.86 9.66 11.11
C ARG A 494 -20.17 10.84 12.03
N ASP A 495 -20.55 10.58 13.28
CA ASP A 495 -21.18 11.58 14.14
C ASP A 495 -20.18 12.23 15.11
N ILE A 496 -19.10 11.53 15.49
CA ILE A 496 -18.16 11.96 16.53
C ILE A 496 -16.78 12.29 15.95
N CYS A 497 -16.22 11.43 15.11
CA CYS A 497 -14.81 11.50 14.68
C CYS A 497 -14.54 12.43 13.48
N LYS A 498 -15.37 13.47 13.25
CA LYS A 498 -15.21 14.40 12.13
C LYS A 498 -14.00 15.31 12.24
#